data_AF-A0A7W4HN08-F1
#
_entry.id   AF-A0A7W4HN08-F1
#
_cell.length_a   1.000
_cell.length_b   1.000
_cell.length_c   1.000
_cell.angle_alpha   90.00
_cell.angle_beta   90.00
_cell.angle_gamma   90.00
#
_symmetry.space_group_name_H-M   'P 1'
#
loop_
_entity.id
_entity.type
_entity.pdbx_description
1 polymer ?
#
loop_
_entity_poly.entity_id
_entity_poly.type
_entity_poly.pdbx_seq_one_letter_code
_entity_poly.pdbx_strand_id
1 'polypeptide(L)'
;TIIEKKIGDVTIRRMHRYFKSRPLWRAVTVDSGEVYNQSRIDLTRRNLLALDNFTIVNSNPLTRRSREAPNDSILDLRYTLIPLQRYNLKLATDLHYSQILNFGISPSLEFTSRNIFRGGENLNLSFSGIIGTTGNEKGKFFNAYETSAEVSLKFPRFISPFRMDKIIPRRFSPSSSITFGASVQNNIGLGRINFNGGINYFLNVNDVVSHRFTLLNSLLSITRNKDNYYDLFPSDKIVRDYIFSLYQSVNPTLVSQFYNGNVTSDAVSRAILDDHSFMSGLTATDLYQMSLFEQSLINKERQTQDVIIFGLNYNFLYNELGKKYFKHPFYFNAKFELSGNTLSLLDNIFKFERRDESIIHDDAQRSIFGTVYSQFAKLDLDIRKYFNFNDGRQTLVLRQFIGIGLPYGNSRNMPFARSYYNGGSNDIRAWKAYGGLGPSDSQLNENIRTYMMGNMKLTTNIEYRFIMNNMFHGAVFTDLGNTWSIGGEKNENSFKITKFYKQMGIGSGFGIRMNIAYVTFRLDFAYKVYDPNRPEGQKWVASKINLLDPTINFAIGYPF
;
A
#
# COMPACT_ATOMS: atom_id res chain seq x y z
N THR A 1 -3.22 -9.27 -49.41
CA THR A 1 -4.47 -10.06 -49.42
C THR A 1 -5.21 -9.89 -48.11
N ILE A 2 -6.48 -9.47 -48.13
CA ILE A 2 -7.29 -9.35 -46.91
C ILE A 2 -7.61 -10.77 -46.41
N ILE A 3 -7.35 -11.01 -45.13
CA ILE A 3 -7.68 -12.26 -44.46
C ILE A 3 -9.00 -12.05 -43.72
N GLU A 4 -10.02 -12.80 -44.11
CA GLU A 4 -11.32 -12.80 -43.45
C GLU A 4 -11.47 -14.05 -42.57
N LYS A 5 -12.02 -13.88 -41.37
CA LYS A 5 -12.38 -15.00 -40.49
C LYS A 5 -13.65 -14.67 -39.71
N LYS A 6 -14.65 -15.55 -39.79
CA LYS A 6 -15.85 -15.49 -38.97
C LYS A 6 -15.65 -16.30 -37.68
N ILE A 7 -16.00 -15.72 -36.53
CA ILE A 7 -16.01 -16.39 -35.22
C ILE A 7 -17.33 -16.05 -34.53
N GLY A 8 -18.22 -17.04 -34.39
CA GLY A 8 -19.61 -16.77 -34.01
C GLY A 8 -20.25 -15.78 -35.00
N ASP A 9 -20.85 -14.72 -34.47
CA ASP A 9 -21.52 -13.69 -35.27
C ASP A 9 -20.59 -12.56 -35.75
N VAL A 10 -19.32 -12.58 -35.33
CA VAL A 10 -18.37 -11.50 -35.64
C VAL A 10 -17.51 -11.89 -36.84
N THR A 11 -17.56 -11.08 -37.89
CA THR A 11 -16.65 -11.17 -39.03
C THR A 11 -15.45 -10.26 -38.82
N ILE A 12 -14.24 -10.84 -38.82
CA ILE A 12 -12.98 -10.11 -38.60
C ILE A 12 -12.19 -10.10 -39.91
N ARG A 13 -11.94 -8.90 -40.44
CA ARG A 13 -11.11 -8.65 -41.62
C ARG A 13 -9.79 -8.00 -41.20
N ARG A 14 -8.67 -8.56 -41.64
CA ARG A 14 -7.32 -8.06 -41.30
C ARG A 14 -6.38 -8.16 -42.49
N MET A 15 -5.47 -7.20 -42.64
CA MET A 15 -4.48 -7.21 -43.73
C MET A 15 -3.29 -8.13 -43.43
N HIS A 16 -2.99 -8.40 -42.16
CA HIS A 16 -1.81 -9.16 -41.74
C HIS A 16 -2.14 -10.24 -40.69
N ARG A 17 -1.29 -11.26 -40.57
CA ARG A 17 -1.40 -12.35 -39.57
C ARG A 17 -0.80 -12.00 -38.20
N TYR A 18 -0.37 -10.76 -37.99
CA TYR A 18 0.29 -10.30 -36.75
C TYR A 18 -0.59 -10.48 -35.50
N PHE A 19 -1.92 -10.40 -35.63
CA PHE A 19 -2.85 -10.51 -34.50
C PHE A 19 -3.87 -11.62 -34.75
N LYS A 20 -4.00 -12.61 -33.85
CA LYS A 20 -5.00 -13.69 -33.91
C LYS A 20 -6.42 -13.09 -33.84
N SER A 21 -7.41 -13.70 -34.48
CA SER A 21 -8.78 -13.14 -34.46
C SER A 21 -9.52 -13.32 -33.11
N ARG A 22 -9.12 -14.30 -32.30
CA ARG A 22 -9.83 -14.65 -31.05
C ARG A 22 -9.87 -13.54 -29.98
N PRO A 23 -8.81 -12.77 -29.71
CA PRO A 23 -8.85 -11.67 -28.74
C PRO A 23 -9.77 -10.52 -29.19
N LEU A 24 -9.83 -10.21 -30.49
CA LEU A 24 -10.79 -9.23 -31.02
C LEU A 24 -12.23 -9.69 -30.80
N TRP A 25 -12.52 -10.96 -31.10
CA TRP A 25 -13.84 -11.54 -30.84
C TRP A 25 -14.23 -11.50 -29.34
N ARG A 26 -13.28 -11.71 -28.43
CA ARG A 26 -13.54 -11.63 -26.97
C ARG A 26 -13.88 -10.20 -26.52
N ALA A 27 -13.31 -9.20 -27.17
CA ALA A 27 -13.57 -7.80 -26.84
C ALA A 27 -14.96 -7.35 -27.29
N VAL A 28 -15.52 -7.96 -28.34
CA VAL A 28 -16.89 -7.70 -28.81
C VAL A 28 -17.90 -8.31 -27.85
N THR A 29 -18.75 -7.45 -27.31
CA THR A 29 -19.79 -7.83 -26.35
C THR A 29 -21.19 -7.65 -26.92
N VAL A 30 -21.38 -7.50 -28.22
CA VAL A 30 -22.70 -7.44 -28.87
C VAL A 30 -22.85 -8.67 -29.77
N ASP A 31 -24.02 -9.32 -29.73
CA ASP A 31 -24.32 -10.49 -30.57
C ASP A 31 -25.35 -10.13 -31.66
N SER A 32 -25.43 -10.91 -32.75
CA SER A 32 -26.29 -10.57 -33.89
C SER A 32 -27.76 -10.85 -33.57
N GLY A 33 -28.66 -9.95 -33.98
CA GLY A 33 -30.11 -10.09 -33.77
C GLY A 33 -30.60 -9.63 -32.39
N GLU A 34 -29.72 -9.11 -31.53
CA GLU A 34 -30.12 -8.53 -30.25
C GLU A 34 -30.66 -7.10 -30.42
N VAL A 35 -31.55 -6.71 -29.51
CA VAL A 35 -32.04 -5.32 -29.40
C VAL A 35 -30.87 -4.38 -29.09
N TYR A 36 -30.86 -3.23 -29.74
CA TYR A 36 -29.84 -2.20 -29.56
C TYR A 36 -29.61 -1.85 -28.07
N ASN A 37 -28.34 -1.86 -27.66
CA ASN A 37 -27.93 -1.46 -26.31
C ASN A 37 -26.62 -0.68 -26.36
N GLN A 38 -26.72 0.64 -26.16
CA GLN A 38 -25.57 1.57 -26.17
C GLN A 38 -24.47 1.15 -25.19
N SER A 39 -24.83 0.68 -24.00
CA SER A 39 -23.87 0.26 -22.97
C SER A 39 -23.00 -0.92 -23.42
N ARG A 40 -23.52 -1.84 -24.24
CA ARG A 40 -22.74 -2.95 -24.80
C ARG A 40 -21.80 -2.51 -25.92
N ILE A 41 -22.19 -1.48 -26.68
CA ILE A 41 -21.31 -0.88 -27.69
C ILE A 41 -20.15 -0.16 -27.01
N ASP A 42 -20.43 0.64 -25.98
CA ASP A 42 -19.40 1.32 -25.20
C ASP A 42 -18.48 0.34 -24.46
N LEU A 43 -19.03 -0.77 -23.96
CA LEU A 43 -18.24 -1.86 -23.40
C LEU A 43 -17.32 -2.51 -24.45
N THR A 44 -17.81 -2.74 -25.67
CA THR A 44 -16.99 -3.25 -26.78
C THR A 44 -15.84 -2.29 -27.10
N ARG A 45 -16.13 -0.98 -27.19
CA ARG A 45 -15.09 0.06 -27.40
C ARG A 45 -14.05 0.03 -26.29
N ARG A 46 -14.49 0.02 -25.02
CA ARG A 46 -13.60 -0.05 -23.85
C ARG A 46 -12.74 -1.31 -23.89
N ASN A 47 -13.31 -2.47 -24.21
CA ASN A 47 -12.58 -3.74 -24.30
C ASN A 47 -11.52 -3.71 -25.41
N LEU A 48 -11.87 -3.16 -26.58
CA LEU A 48 -10.95 -3.04 -27.70
C LEU A 48 -9.78 -2.09 -27.37
N LEU A 49 -10.05 -0.97 -26.70
CA LEU A 49 -9.01 -0.05 -26.22
C LEU A 49 -8.16 -0.67 -25.10
N ALA A 50 -8.78 -1.43 -24.20
CA ALA A 50 -8.11 -2.13 -23.12
C ALA A 50 -7.14 -3.23 -23.60
N LEU A 51 -7.23 -3.66 -24.87
CA LEU A 51 -6.21 -4.50 -25.49
C LEU A 51 -4.86 -3.78 -25.60
N ASP A 52 -4.82 -2.44 -25.57
CA ASP A 52 -3.63 -1.61 -25.79
C ASP A 52 -2.81 -2.06 -27.01
N ASN A 53 -3.52 -2.42 -28.08
CA ASN A 53 -2.93 -2.90 -29.33
C ASN A 53 -3.41 -2.09 -30.55
N PHE A 54 -4.49 -1.33 -30.39
CA PHE A 54 -5.16 -0.64 -31.47
C PHE A 54 -5.72 0.70 -31.01
N THR A 55 -5.81 1.65 -31.93
CA THR A 55 -6.74 2.78 -31.83
C THR A 55 -8.02 2.46 -32.60
N ILE A 56 -9.13 3.10 -32.21
CA ILE A 56 -10.43 2.96 -32.88
C ILE A 56 -10.65 4.21 -33.73
N VAL A 57 -10.76 4.04 -35.05
CA VAL A 57 -11.01 5.15 -35.99
C VAL A 57 -12.50 5.41 -36.15
N ASN A 58 -13.28 4.34 -36.31
CA ASN A 58 -14.72 4.41 -36.47
C ASN A 58 -15.36 3.22 -35.74
N SER A 59 -16.44 3.51 -35.04
CA SER A 59 -17.26 2.54 -34.31
C SER A 59 -18.73 2.96 -34.25
N ASN A 60 -19.15 3.88 -35.12
CA ASN A 60 -20.53 4.35 -35.16
C ASN A 60 -21.40 3.32 -35.90
N PRO A 61 -22.53 2.91 -35.30
CA PRO A 61 -23.49 2.04 -35.98
C PRO A 61 -23.98 2.68 -37.28
N LEU A 62 -24.06 1.89 -38.35
CA LEU A 62 -24.70 2.30 -39.59
C LEU A 62 -26.13 1.78 -39.60
N THR A 63 -27.10 2.65 -39.84
CA THR A 63 -28.51 2.27 -39.95
C THR A 63 -28.80 1.69 -41.33
N ARG A 64 -29.53 0.58 -41.36
CA ARG A 64 -30.03 -0.07 -42.57
C ARG A 64 -31.47 -0.50 -42.36
N ARG A 65 -32.35 -0.26 -43.33
CA ARG A 65 -33.73 -0.74 -43.26
C ARG A 65 -33.79 -2.25 -43.49
N SER A 66 -34.62 -2.94 -42.72
CA SER A 66 -34.90 -4.37 -42.97
C SER A 66 -35.66 -4.51 -44.28
N ARG A 67 -35.29 -5.53 -45.09
CA ARG A 67 -36.04 -5.88 -46.31
C ARG A 67 -37.35 -6.61 -46.00
N GLU A 68 -37.41 -7.29 -44.86
CA GLU A 68 -38.55 -8.11 -44.43
C GLU A 68 -39.53 -7.33 -43.52
N ALA A 69 -39.03 -6.33 -42.79
CA ALA A 69 -39.82 -5.48 -41.91
C ALA A 69 -39.47 -4.00 -42.16
N PRO A 70 -40.12 -3.30 -43.13
CA PRO A 70 -39.75 -1.96 -43.57
C PRO A 70 -39.77 -0.88 -42.46
N ASN A 71 -40.53 -1.14 -41.39
CA ASN A 71 -40.64 -0.28 -40.22
C ASN A 71 -39.56 -0.55 -39.15
N ASP A 72 -38.76 -1.60 -39.32
CA ASP A 72 -37.68 -1.94 -38.40
C ASP A 72 -36.32 -1.40 -38.91
N SER A 73 -35.54 -0.87 -37.97
CA SER A 73 -34.21 -0.31 -38.21
C SER A 73 -33.15 -1.29 -37.72
N ILE A 74 -32.37 -1.84 -38.65
CA ILE A 74 -31.23 -2.70 -38.34
C ILE A 74 -29.97 -1.83 -38.21
N LEU A 75 -29.10 -2.18 -37.27
CA LEU A 75 -27.81 -1.51 -37.07
C LEU A 75 -26.66 -2.43 -37.48
N ASP A 76 -25.90 -2.02 -38.50
CA ASP A 76 -24.67 -2.68 -38.91
C ASP A 76 -23.50 -2.09 -38.11
N LEU A 77 -22.94 -2.88 -37.19
CA LEU A 77 -21.80 -2.47 -36.36
C LEU A 77 -20.47 -2.75 -37.07
N ARG A 78 -19.68 -1.71 -37.33
CA ARG A 78 -18.34 -1.82 -37.91
C ARG A 78 -17.30 -1.11 -37.06
N TYR A 79 -16.33 -1.87 -36.54
CA TYR A 79 -15.18 -1.33 -35.82
C TYR A 79 -13.96 -1.32 -36.73
N THR A 80 -13.42 -0.13 -37.00
CA THR A 80 -12.20 0.05 -37.78
C THR A 80 -11.04 0.34 -36.83
N LEU A 81 -10.07 -0.58 -36.80
CA LEU A 81 -8.95 -0.57 -35.87
C LEU A 81 -7.64 -0.31 -36.61
N ILE A 82 -6.81 0.58 -36.08
CA ILE A 82 -5.44 0.80 -36.56
C ILE A 82 -4.47 0.22 -35.51
N PRO A 83 -3.58 -0.72 -35.88
CA PRO A 83 -2.57 -1.24 -34.96
C PRO A 83 -1.67 -0.12 -34.43
N LEU A 84 -1.43 -0.12 -33.12
CA LEU A 84 -0.40 0.70 -32.51
C LEU A 84 0.99 0.19 -32.89
N GLN A 85 2.01 1.04 -32.72
CA GLN A 85 3.40 0.64 -32.89
C GLN A 85 3.73 -0.54 -31.98
N ARG A 86 4.36 -1.58 -32.56
CA ARG A 86 4.69 -2.83 -31.87
C ARG A 86 5.61 -2.59 -30.67
N TYR A 87 6.58 -1.70 -30.82
CA TYR A 87 7.51 -1.30 -29.78
C TYR A 87 7.24 0.15 -29.43
N ASN A 88 7.17 0.44 -28.14
CA ASN A 88 6.98 1.79 -27.65
C ASN A 88 7.90 2.02 -26.46
N LEU A 89 8.71 3.07 -26.54
CA LEU A 89 9.62 3.50 -25.48
C LEU A 89 9.09 4.80 -24.91
N LYS A 90 8.87 4.84 -23.60
CA LYS A 90 8.55 6.08 -22.89
C LYS A 90 9.68 6.42 -21.94
N LEU A 91 10.09 7.67 -21.97
CA LEU A 91 11.01 8.28 -21.03
C LEU A 91 10.23 9.33 -20.26
N ALA A 92 10.33 9.32 -18.94
CA ALA A 92 9.72 10.31 -18.08
C ALA A 92 10.66 10.67 -16.93
N THR A 93 10.44 11.83 -16.34
CA THR A 93 11.09 12.24 -15.11
C THR A 93 10.09 13.01 -14.26
N ASP A 94 9.99 12.62 -13.00
CA ASP A 94 9.12 13.29 -12.03
C ASP A 94 9.98 13.99 -10.97
N LEU A 95 9.45 15.09 -10.42
CA LEU A 95 10.05 15.81 -9.30
C LEU A 95 9.11 15.68 -8.10
N HIS A 96 9.65 15.35 -6.92
CA HIS A 96 8.84 15.16 -5.72
C HIS A 96 9.45 15.93 -4.54
N TYR A 97 8.56 16.54 -3.73
CA TYR A 97 8.91 17.10 -2.44
C TYR A 97 8.13 16.39 -1.33
N SER A 98 8.81 15.94 -0.27
CA SER A 98 8.17 15.29 0.89
C SER A 98 8.90 15.58 2.18
N GLN A 99 8.24 15.39 3.33
CA GLN A 99 8.85 15.59 4.65
C GLN A 99 10.01 14.62 4.95
N ILE A 100 10.13 13.51 4.21
CA ILE A 100 11.13 12.46 4.47
C ILE A 100 12.30 12.56 3.48
N LEU A 101 12.02 12.71 2.18
CA LEU A 101 13.04 12.78 1.13
C LEU A 101 13.43 14.23 0.75
N ASN A 102 12.89 15.24 1.45
CA ASN A 102 12.94 16.66 1.12
C ASN A 102 12.66 16.93 -0.36
N PHE A 103 13.67 16.89 -1.22
CA PHE A 103 13.55 16.95 -2.68
C PHE A 103 14.12 15.68 -3.33
N GLY A 104 13.39 15.12 -4.30
CA GLY A 104 13.80 13.96 -5.08
C GLY A 104 13.46 14.09 -6.57
N ILE A 105 14.30 13.47 -7.40
CA ILE A 105 14.12 13.34 -8.85
C ILE A 105 13.91 11.86 -9.16
N SER A 106 12.89 11.56 -9.97
CA SER A 106 12.49 10.20 -10.30
C SER A 106 12.46 9.95 -11.81
N PRO A 107 13.61 9.67 -12.45
CA PRO A 107 13.63 9.24 -13.85
C PRO A 107 13.01 7.85 -14.02
N SER A 108 12.29 7.63 -15.12
CA SER A 108 11.72 6.33 -15.47
C SER A 108 11.76 6.04 -16.98
N LEU A 109 11.88 4.75 -17.28
CA LEU A 109 11.92 4.16 -18.60
C LEU A 109 10.85 3.06 -18.66
N GLU A 110 9.92 3.15 -19.62
CA GLU A 110 8.95 2.08 -19.90
C GLU A 110 9.10 1.62 -21.34
N PHE A 111 9.52 0.38 -21.54
CA PHE A 111 9.51 -0.29 -22.84
C PHE A 111 8.32 -1.24 -22.92
N THR A 112 7.44 -1.02 -23.90
CA THR A 112 6.30 -1.89 -24.19
C THR A 112 6.51 -2.61 -25.52
N SER A 113 6.53 -3.94 -25.49
CA SER A 113 6.43 -4.80 -26.66
C SER A 113 5.01 -5.35 -26.76
N ARG A 114 4.24 -4.84 -27.71
CA ARG A 114 2.84 -5.20 -27.91
C ARG A 114 2.68 -6.54 -28.62
N ASN A 115 1.67 -7.29 -28.19
CA ASN A 115 1.16 -8.48 -28.87
C ASN A 115 2.24 -9.57 -29.14
N ILE A 116 3.08 -9.89 -28.14
CA ILE A 116 4.25 -10.77 -28.29
C ILE A 116 3.90 -12.21 -28.74
N PHE A 117 2.74 -12.73 -28.31
CA PHE A 117 2.27 -14.08 -28.67
C PHE A 117 1.14 -14.08 -29.72
N ARG A 118 0.92 -12.92 -30.35
CA ARG A 118 -0.15 -12.67 -31.33
C ARG A 118 -1.58 -12.72 -30.76
N GLY A 119 -1.77 -12.92 -29.46
CA GLY A 119 -3.07 -12.99 -28.79
C GLY A 119 -3.46 -11.71 -28.05
N GLY A 120 -2.77 -10.60 -28.32
CA GLY A 120 -2.92 -9.32 -27.64
C GLY A 120 -2.17 -9.19 -26.32
N GLU A 121 -1.28 -10.14 -26.02
CA GLU A 121 -0.44 -10.10 -24.83
C GLU A 121 0.69 -9.06 -24.96
N ASN A 122 0.79 -8.14 -24.01
CA ASN A 122 1.78 -7.07 -24.01
C ASN A 122 2.83 -7.34 -22.93
N LEU A 123 4.11 -7.24 -23.30
CA LEU A 123 5.24 -7.28 -22.38
C LEU A 123 5.66 -5.84 -22.07
N ASN A 124 5.68 -5.48 -20.79
CA ASN A 124 6.16 -4.20 -20.31
C ASN A 124 7.43 -4.46 -19.48
N LEU A 125 8.50 -3.73 -19.80
CA LEU A 125 9.73 -3.65 -19.03
C LEU A 125 9.81 -2.23 -18.48
N SER A 126 9.86 -2.10 -17.16
CA SER A 126 9.90 -0.81 -16.48
C SER A 126 11.20 -0.70 -15.68
N PHE A 127 11.88 0.44 -15.79
CA PHE A 127 13.02 0.79 -14.97
C PHE A 127 12.76 2.17 -14.37
N SER A 128 12.96 2.34 -13.08
CA SER A 128 12.85 3.63 -12.41
C SER A 128 13.95 3.84 -11.40
N GLY A 129 14.39 5.08 -11.28
CA GLY A 129 15.28 5.54 -10.22
C GLY A 129 14.59 6.64 -9.43
N ILE A 130 14.94 6.79 -8.17
CA ILE A 130 14.63 7.93 -7.31
C ILE A 130 15.94 8.31 -6.66
N ILE A 131 16.30 9.60 -6.72
CA ILE A 131 17.49 10.14 -6.05
C ILE A 131 17.04 11.39 -5.29
N GLY A 132 17.37 11.48 -4.02
CA GLY A 132 16.95 12.58 -3.17
C GLY A 132 17.86 12.80 -1.97
N THR A 133 17.53 13.81 -1.17
CA THR A 133 18.32 14.19 0.00
C THR A 133 17.47 14.14 1.26
N THR A 134 17.88 13.36 2.25
CA THR A 134 17.21 13.29 3.56
C THR A 134 17.86 14.29 4.52
N GLY A 135 17.07 14.90 5.40
CA GLY A 135 17.49 16.05 6.22
C GLY A 135 18.54 15.79 7.31
N ASN A 136 19.00 14.55 7.50
CA ASN A 136 19.79 14.16 8.68
C ASN A 136 21.30 14.08 8.48
N GLU A 137 21.84 14.14 7.25
CA GLU A 137 23.30 14.12 7.04
C GLU A 137 23.81 15.46 6.53
N LYS A 138 24.53 16.19 7.38
CA LYS A 138 25.25 17.41 6.99
C LYS A 138 26.32 17.06 5.94
N GLY A 139 26.17 17.57 4.72
CA GLY A 139 27.26 17.70 3.75
C GLY A 139 27.29 16.74 2.55
N LYS A 140 26.32 15.82 2.39
CA LYS A 140 26.21 14.99 1.18
C LYS A 140 24.91 15.27 0.40
N PHE A 141 25.02 15.94 -0.75
CA PHE A 141 23.93 15.97 -1.73
C PHE A 141 23.66 14.54 -2.24
N PHE A 142 22.39 14.15 -2.38
CA PHE A 142 21.95 12.83 -2.86
C PHE A 142 22.35 11.63 -1.96
N ASN A 143 22.02 11.69 -0.68
CA ASN A 143 22.29 10.61 0.29
C ASN A 143 21.22 9.50 0.34
N ALA A 144 20.14 9.62 -0.43
CA ALA A 144 19.11 8.60 -0.55
C ALA A 144 18.81 8.27 -2.01
N TYR A 145 18.68 6.98 -2.30
CA TYR A 145 18.31 6.53 -3.63
C TYR A 145 17.48 5.24 -3.59
N GLU A 146 16.66 5.06 -4.61
CA GLU A 146 15.96 3.81 -4.89
C GLU A 146 16.05 3.52 -6.39
N THR A 147 16.33 2.28 -6.74
CA THR A 147 16.32 1.81 -8.13
C THR A 147 15.44 0.58 -8.21
N SER A 148 14.55 0.54 -9.20
CA SER A 148 13.61 -0.56 -9.38
C SER A 148 13.53 -0.98 -10.84
N ALA A 149 13.35 -2.28 -11.03
CA ALA A 149 13.15 -2.92 -12.32
C ALA A 149 11.94 -3.85 -12.23
N GLU A 150 11.04 -3.79 -13.19
CA GLU A 150 9.86 -4.64 -13.25
C GLU A 150 9.66 -5.22 -14.65
N VAL A 151 9.32 -6.50 -14.69
CA VAL A 151 8.83 -7.21 -15.86
C VAL A 151 7.36 -7.53 -15.64
N SER A 152 6.50 -7.06 -16.54
CA SER A 152 5.06 -7.28 -16.48
C SER A 152 4.55 -7.84 -17.80
N LEU A 153 3.94 -9.02 -17.76
CA LEU A 153 3.28 -9.63 -18.91
C LEU A 153 1.77 -9.53 -18.75
N LYS A 154 1.14 -8.67 -19.55
CA LYS A 154 -0.30 -8.37 -19.51
C LYS A 154 -1.06 -9.19 -20.53
N PHE A 155 -2.15 -9.78 -20.10
CA PHE A 155 -3.05 -10.61 -20.89
C PHE A 155 -4.45 -9.98 -20.88
N PRO A 156 -5.05 -9.73 -22.06
CA PRO A 156 -6.40 -9.14 -22.15
C PRO A 156 -7.49 -10.21 -21.94
N ARG A 157 -7.26 -11.12 -21.00
CA ARG A 157 -8.14 -12.24 -20.67
C ARG A 157 -7.79 -12.79 -19.31
N PHE A 158 -8.75 -13.49 -18.71
CA PHE A 158 -8.50 -14.34 -17.55
C PHE A 158 -7.60 -15.52 -17.94
N ILE A 159 -6.47 -15.69 -17.24
CA ILE A 159 -5.60 -16.87 -17.38
C ILE A 159 -5.96 -17.88 -16.30
N SER A 160 -6.40 -19.06 -16.71
CA SER A 160 -6.71 -20.17 -15.81
C SER A 160 -6.33 -21.50 -16.45
N PRO A 161 -5.87 -22.49 -15.68
CA PRO A 161 -5.75 -23.86 -16.15
C PRO A 161 -7.12 -24.50 -16.43
N PHE A 162 -8.21 -23.92 -15.92
CA PHE A 162 -9.59 -24.42 -16.08
C PHE A 162 -10.42 -23.52 -17.00
N ARG A 163 -11.48 -24.08 -17.62
CA ARG A 163 -12.41 -23.32 -18.48
C ARG A 163 -13.33 -22.44 -17.63
N MET A 164 -12.95 -21.18 -17.42
CA MET A 164 -13.69 -20.21 -16.59
C MET A 164 -14.67 -19.32 -17.37
N ASP A 165 -14.82 -19.50 -18.70
CA ASP A 165 -15.64 -18.61 -19.56
C ASP A 165 -17.13 -18.52 -19.15
N LYS A 166 -17.66 -19.53 -18.42
CA LYS A 166 -19.03 -19.53 -17.90
C LYS A 166 -19.18 -18.77 -16.57
N ILE A 167 -18.11 -18.76 -15.75
CA ILE A 167 -18.12 -18.15 -14.41
C ILE A 167 -17.72 -16.67 -14.50
N ILE A 168 -16.82 -16.34 -15.43
CA ILE A 168 -16.32 -14.99 -15.66
C ILE A 168 -16.73 -14.55 -17.07
N PRO A 169 -17.90 -13.89 -17.21
CA PRO A 169 -18.40 -13.47 -18.51
C PRO A 169 -17.51 -12.41 -19.17
N ARG A 170 -17.51 -12.40 -20.52
CA ARG A 170 -16.82 -11.39 -21.35
C ARG A 170 -17.16 -9.94 -20.96
N ARG A 171 -18.38 -9.71 -20.48
CA ARG A 171 -18.85 -8.36 -20.09
C ARG A 171 -18.08 -7.76 -18.92
N PHE A 172 -17.40 -8.58 -18.11
CA PHE A 172 -16.57 -8.09 -17.01
C PHE A 172 -15.17 -7.64 -17.43
N SER A 173 -14.88 -7.67 -18.73
CA SER A 173 -13.62 -7.18 -19.30
C SER A 173 -12.39 -7.77 -18.60
N PRO A 174 -12.33 -9.10 -18.38
CA PRO A 174 -11.32 -9.69 -17.51
C PRO A 174 -9.92 -9.50 -18.09
N SER A 175 -8.98 -9.09 -17.26
CA SER A 175 -7.56 -9.05 -17.61
C SER A 175 -6.71 -9.72 -16.54
N SER A 176 -5.56 -10.23 -16.95
CA SER A 176 -4.59 -10.85 -16.07
C SER A 176 -3.22 -10.25 -16.33
N SER A 177 -2.35 -10.22 -15.33
CA SER A 177 -0.95 -9.84 -15.52
C SER A 177 -0.06 -10.64 -14.59
N ILE A 178 1.08 -11.07 -15.10
CA ILE A 178 2.14 -11.69 -14.30
C ILE A 178 3.23 -10.64 -14.13
N THR A 179 3.57 -10.33 -12.89
CA THR A 179 4.54 -9.28 -12.55
C THR A 179 5.67 -9.86 -11.74
N PHE A 180 6.90 -9.49 -12.07
CA PHE A 180 8.09 -9.72 -11.27
C PHE A 180 8.87 -8.42 -11.19
N GLY A 181 9.24 -8.02 -9.98
CA GLY A 181 9.99 -6.80 -9.74
C GLY A 181 11.11 -7.02 -8.74
N ALA A 182 12.14 -6.19 -8.87
CA ALA A 182 13.21 -6.07 -7.90
C ALA A 182 13.47 -4.59 -7.64
N SER A 183 13.71 -4.22 -6.39
CA SER A 183 14.17 -2.88 -6.04
C SER A 183 15.28 -2.91 -5.01
N VAL A 184 16.19 -1.96 -5.15
CA VAL A 184 17.26 -1.70 -4.19
C VAL A 184 17.10 -0.26 -3.73
N GLN A 185 16.98 -0.09 -2.43
CA GLN A 185 16.81 1.19 -1.76
C GLN A 185 17.96 1.38 -0.78
N ASN A 186 18.44 2.61 -0.67
CA ASN A 186 19.32 3.03 0.40
C ASN A 186 18.82 4.37 0.94
N ASN A 187 18.34 4.35 2.18
CA ASN A 187 17.77 5.51 2.85
C ASN A 187 18.43 5.69 4.20
N ILE A 188 19.01 6.87 4.44
CA ILE A 188 19.47 7.28 5.77
C ILE A 188 20.39 6.19 6.37
N GLY A 189 21.30 5.61 5.57
CA GLY A 189 22.23 4.57 6.06
C GLY A 189 21.68 3.14 6.21
N LEU A 190 20.36 2.90 6.09
CA LEU A 190 19.76 1.57 5.98
C LEU A 190 19.44 1.22 4.52
N GLY A 191 19.91 0.06 4.07
CA GLY A 191 19.61 -0.45 2.74
C GLY A 191 18.47 -1.45 2.77
N ARG A 192 17.68 -1.55 1.71
CA ARG A 192 16.69 -2.61 1.53
C ARG A 192 16.72 -3.15 0.11
N ILE A 193 16.64 -4.47 -0.03
CA ILE A 193 16.46 -5.16 -1.29
C ILE A 193 15.10 -5.83 -1.25
N ASN A 194 14.23 -5.48 -2.20
CA ASN A 194 12.93 -6.11 -2.34
C ASN A 194 12.89 -6.93 -3.63
N PHE A 195 12.29 -8.10 -3.55
CA PHE A 195 11.83 -8.86 -4.70
C PHE A 195 10.33 -9.06 -4.57
N ASN A 196 9.58 -8.71 -5.60
CA ASN A 196 8.14 -8.86 -5.64
C ASN A 196 7.72 -9.71 -6.83
N GLY A 197 6.67 -10.52 -6.64
CA GLY A 197 6.11 -11.35 -7.68
C GLY A 197 4.62 -11.55 -7.47
N GLY A 198 3.86 -11.74 -8.56
CA GLY A 198 2.44 -12.02 -8.42
C GLY A 198 1.71 -12.22 -9.73
N ILE A 199 0.57 -12.89 -9.64
CA ILE A 199 -0.39 -13.04 -10.74
C ILE A 199 -1.64 -12.24 -10.38
N ASN A 200 -1.80 -11.09 -11.02
CA ASN A 200 -2.92 -10.19 -10.80
C ASN A 200 -4.06 -10.50 -11.78
N TYR A 201 -5.29 -10.42 -11.30
CA TYR A 201 -6.52 -10.55 -12.05
C TYR A 201 -7.39 -9.32 -11.79
N PHE A 202 -7.92 -8.72 -12.85
CA PHE A 202 -8.79 -7.55 -12.78
C PHE A 202 -10.10 -7.84 -13.50
N LEU A 203 -11.21 -7.63 -12.80
CA LEU A 203 -12.57 -7.80 -13.31
C LEU A 203 -13.35 -6.51 -13.06
N ASN A 204 -13.84 -5.87 -14.13
CA ASN A 204 -14.67 -4.66 -14.04
C ASN A 204 -16.11 -5.06 -14.36
N VAL A 205 -16.93 -5.26 -13.32
CA VAL A 205 -18.31 -5.74 -13.47
C VAL A 205 -19.16 -4.69 -14.17
N ASN A 206 -19.00 -3.44 -13.76
CA ASN A 206 -19.55 -2.26 -14.40
C ASN A 206 -18.62 -1.07 -14.13
N ASP A 207 -19.11 0.16 -14.26
CA ASP A 207 -18.29 1.36 -14.13
C ASP A 207 -18.15 1.87 -12.69
N VAL A 208 -18.77 1.19 -11.71
CA VAL A 208 -18.64 1.46 -10.27
C VAL A 208 -18.09 0.26 -9.48
N VAL A 209 -18.30 -0.98 -9.93
CA VAL A 209 -17.87 -2.22 -9.26
C VAL A 209 -16.69 -2.85 -9.98
N SER A 210 -15.61 -3.08 -9.23
CA SER A 210 -14.44 -3.83 -9.70
C SER A 210 -13.91 -4.80 -8.64
N HIS A 211 -13.37 -5.93 -9.11
CA HIS A 211 -12.70 -6.93 -8.31
C HIS A 211 -11.25 -7.05 -8.78
N ARG A 212 -10.33 -7.10 -7.82
CA ARG A 212 -8.92 -7.40 -8.08
C ARG A 212 -8.51 -8.57 -7.21
N PHE A 213 -7.82 -9.53 -7.80
CA PHE A 213 -7.37 -10.72 -7.11
C PHE A 213 -5.91 -10.99 -7.47
N THR A 214 -5.06 -11.19 -6.47
CA THR A 214 -3.64 -11.48 -6.65
C THR A 214 -3.34 -12.85 -6.09
N LEU A 215 -2.92 -13.76 -6.97
CA LEU A 215 -2.40 -15.06 -6.61
C LEU A 215 -0.88 -14.99 -6.50
N LEU A 216 -0.30 -15.87 -5.67
CA LEU A 216 1.14 -15.98 -5.48
C LEU A 216 1.77 -14.61 -5.19
N ASN A 217 1.06 -13.76 -4.44
CA ASN A 217 1.54 -12.45 -4.05
C ASN A 217 2.76 -12.66 -3.16
N SER A 218 3.94 -12.37 -3.68
CA SER A 218 5.22 -12.67 -3.07
C SER A 218 5.99 -11.37 -2.87
N LEU A 219 6.55 -11.21 -1.68
CA LEU A 219 7.45 -10.14 -1.29
C LEU A 219 8.54 -10.76 -0.43
N LEU A 220 9.78 -10.72 -0.92
CA LEU A 220 10.98 -10.92 -0.11
C LEU A 220 11.62 -9.55 0.10
N SER A 221 11.73 -9.12 1.35
CA SER A 221 12.34 -7.85 1.73
C SER A 221 13.51 -8.14 2.66
N ILE A 222 14.73 -7.79 2.24
CA ILE A 222 15.97 -7.99 3.00
C ILE A 222 16.55 -6.63 3.34
N THR A 223 16.79 -6.38 4.62
CA THR A 223 17.45 -5.18 5.12
C THR A 223 18.96 -5.38 5.17
N ARG A 224 19.70 -4.41 4.63
CA ARG A 224 21.16 -4.33 4.65
C ARG A 224 21.62 -3.37 5.74
N ASN A 225 22.85 -3.57 6.21
CA ASN A 225 23.52 -2.71 7.19
C ASN A 225 22.72 -2.54 8.49
N LYS A 226 22.16 -3.63 9.03
CA LYS A 226 21.29 -3.58 10.23
C LYS A 226 21.99 -2.94 11.44
N ASP A 227 23.31 -3.09 11.56
CA ASP A 227 24.09 -2.54 12.66
C ASP A 227 24.20 -1.01 12.62
N ASN A 228 24.03 -0.38 11.45
CA ASN A 228 23.97 1.08 11.33
C ASN A 228 22.75 1.69 12.03
N TYR A 229 21.75 0.89 12.43
CA TYR A 229 20.54 1.36 13.12
C TYR A 229 20.87 2.35 14.24
N TYR A 230 21.80 2.00 15.12
CA TYR A 230 22.13 2.84 16.29
C TYR A 230 22.83 4.15 15.90
N ASP A 231 23.47 4.23 14.74
CA ASP A 231 24.03 5.50 14.26
C ASP A 231 22.94 6.47 13.79
N LEU A 232 21.75 5.95 13.47
CA LEU A 232 20.59 6.72 13.01
C LEU A 232 19.63 7.09 14.13
N PHE A 233 19.68 6.34 15.23
CA PHE A 233 18.87 6.57 16.43
C PHE A 233 19.79 6.82 17.64
N PRO A 234 20.37 8.03 17.78
CA PRO A 234 21.33 8.33 18.84
C PRO A 234 20.79 8.09 20.26
N SER A 235 19.50 8.34 20.49
CA SER A 235 18.86 8.06 21.80
C SER A 235 18.93 6.59 22.17
N ASP A 236 18.63 5.71 21.20
CA ASP A 236 18.71 4.26 21.37
C ASP A 236 20.17 3.81 21.55
N LYS A 237 21.11 4.47 20.84
CA LYS A 237 22.55 4.20 20.95
C LYS A 237 23.09 4.50 22.33
N ILE A 238 22.70 5.65 22.92
CA ILE A 238 23.11 6.03 24.28
C ILE A 238 22.68 4.96 25.29
N VAL A 239 21.44 4.48 25.19
CA VAL A 239 20.92 3.45 26.09
C VAL A 239 21.64 2.11 25.90
N ARG A 240 21.88 1.68 24.65
CA ARG A 240 22.68 0.48 24.36
C ARG A 240 24.09 0.60 24.93
N ASP A 241 24.78 1.70 24.65
CA ASP A 241 26.17 1.90 25.06
C ASP A 241 26.30 1.93 26.59
N TYR A 242 25.30 2.47 27.29
CA TYR A 242 25.20 2.39 28.75
C TYR A 242 25.16 0.93 29.24
N ILE A 243 24.22 0.11 28.73
CA ILE A 243 24.11 -1.30 29.14
C ILE A 243 25.37 -2.09 28.74
N PHE A 244 25.95 -1.85 27.57
CA PHE A 244 27.17 -2.51 27.14
C PHE A 244 28.35 -2.16 28.05
N SER A 245 28.43 -0.92 28.53
CA SER A 245 29.45 -0.51 29.50
C SER A 245 29.32 -1.21 30.85
N LEU A 246 28.08 -1.46 31.32
CA LEU A 246 27.84 -2.27 32.51
C LEU A 246 28.22 -3.74 32.27
N TYR A 247 27.88 -4.29 31.10
CA TYR A 247 28.21 -5.67 30.77
C TYR A 247 29.71 -5.89 30.53
N GLN A 248 30.46 -4.83 30.20
CA GLN A 248 31.90 -4.89 30.01
C GLN A 248 32.64 -5.38 31.26
N SER A 249 32.13 -5.09 32.47
CA SER A 249 32.73 -5.62 33.70
C SER A 249 32.48 -7.11 33.91
N VAL A 250 31.46 -7.69 33.26
CA VAL A 250 31.12 -9.12 33.32
C VAL A 250 31.84 -9.90 32.22
N ASN A 251 31.78 -9.40 30.98
CA ASN A 251 32.41 -10.05 29.82
C ASN A 251 33.20 -9.04 28.97
N PRO A 252 34.42 -8.65 29.40
CA PRO A 252 35.21 -7.62 28.74
C PRO A 252 35.65 -8.02 27.33
N THR A 253 35.92 -9.31 27.10
CA THR A 253 36.35 -9.84 25.81
C THR A 253 35.29 -9.63 24.73
N LEU A 254 34.04 -10.01 25.01
CA LEU A 254 32.95 -9.92 24.06
C LEU A 254 32.63 -8.46 23.70
N VAL A 255 32.57 -7.58 24.71
CA VAL A 255 32.29 -6.15 24.50
C VAL A 255 33.44 -5.46 23.76
N SER A 256 34.71 -5.79 24.07
CA SER A 256 35.85 -5.27 23.33
C SER A 256 35.86 -5.73 21.86
N GLN A 257 35.50 -6.99 21.59
CA GLN A 257 35.36 -7.49 20.22
C GLN A 257 34.29 -6.73 19.41
N PHE A 258 33.19 -6.33 20.05
CA PHE A 258 32.19 -5.46 19.43
C PHE A 258 32.76 -4.09 19.06
N TYR A 259 33.44 -3.41 19.99
CA TYR A 259 34.05 -2.11 19.71
C TYR A 259 35.16 -2.17 18.64
N ASN A 260 35.80 -3.33 18.48
CA ASN A 260 36.77 -3.61 17.42
C ASN A 260 36.12 -4.01 16.08
N GLY A 261 34.80 -4.14 16.01
CA GLY A 261 34.07 -4.51 14.79
C GLY A 261 34.10 -6.01 14.45
N ASN A 262 34.57 -6.86 15.36
CA ASN A 262 34.67 -8.31 15.14
C ASN A 262 33.37 -9.06 15.44
N VAL A 263 32.48 -8.47 16.24
CA VAL A 263 31.21 -9.06 16.68
C VAL A 263 30.09 -8.03 16.48
N THR A 264 28.91 -8.47 16.06
CA THR A 264 27.76 -7.59 15.84
C THR A 264 27.14 -7.13 17.16
N SER A 265 26.41 -6.01 17.15
CA SER A 265 25.69 -5.57 18.36
C SER A 265 24.72 -6.63 18.86
N ASP A 266 24.11 -7.37 17.93
CA ASP A 266 23.09 -8.38 18.25
C ASP A 266 23.66 -9.55 19.06
N ALA A 267 24.91 -9.95 18.79
CA ALA A 267 25.56 -11.00 19.55
C ALA A 267 25.84 -10.58 21.00
N VAL A 268 26.25 -9.33 21.23
CA VAL A 268 26.41 -8.79 22.59
C VAL A 268 25.06 -8.65 23.28
N SER A 269 24.04 -8.14 22.58
CA SER A 269 22.68 -8.02 23.10
C SER A 269 22.10 -9.38 23.53
N ARG A 270 22.26 -10.45 22.74
CA ARG A 270 21.82 -11.80 23.14
C ARG A 270 22.54 -12.27 24.41
N ALA A 271 23.86 -12.13 24.46
CA ALA A 271 24.64 -12.53 25.64
C ALA A 271 24.17 -11.80 26.91
N ILE A 272 23.82 -10.51 26.81
CA ILE A 272 23.26 -9.72 27.91
C ILE A 272 21.89 -10.27 28.35
N LEU A 273 20.99 -10.53 27.40
CA LEU A 273 19.63 -11.01 27.70
C LEU A 273 19.62 -12.44 28.26
N ASP A 274 20.58 -13.26 27.85
CA ASP A 274 20.71 -14.65 28.32
C ASP A 274 21.40 -14.74 29.70
N ASP A 275 22.12 -13.69 30.13
CA ASP A 275 22.86 -13.66 31.39
C ASP A 275 21.99 -13.23 32.58
N HIS A 276 21.31 -14.22 33.16
CA HIS A 276 20.43 -14.04 34.31
C HIS A 276 21.18 -13.52 35.56
N SER A 277 22.48 -13.81 35.66
CA SER A 277 23.31 -13.37 36.80
C SER A 277 23.60 -11.87 36.70
N PHE A 278 23.89 -11.39 35.50
CA PHE A 278 24.01 -9.96 35.22
C PHE A 278 22.69 -9.23 35.49
N MET A 279 21.57 -9.73 34.95
CA MET A 279 20.26 -9.10 35.10
C MET A 279 19.82 -8.98 36.57
N SER A 280 20.04 -10.01 37.38
CA SER A 280 19.69 -9.99 38.81
C SER A 280 20.60 -9.10 39.67
N GLY A 281 21.79 -8.74 39.18
CA GLY A 281 22.73 -7.85 39.85
C GLY A 281 22.51 -6.35 39.59
N LEU A 282 21.57 -5.98 38.71
CA LEU A 282 21.33 -4.59 38.32
C LEU A 282 20.67 -3.76 39.43
N THR A 283 21.08 -2.50 39.59
CA THR A 283 20.41 -1.56 40.49
C THR A 283 19.04 -1.15 39.96
N ALA A 284 18.18 -0.53 40.79
CA ALA A 284 16.88 -0.04 40.35
C ALA A 284 16.97 0.94 39.15
N THR A 285 18.03 1.77 39.11
CA THR A 285 18.28 2.68 37.98
C THR A 285 18.72 1.92 36.73
N ASP A 286 19.55 0.89 36.88
CA ASP A 286 20.02 0.09 35.76
C ASP A 286 18.91 -0.79 35.17
N LEU A 287 18.00 -1.29 36.00
CA LEU A 287 16.79 -2.01 35.56
C LEU A 287 15.90 -1.13 34.67
N TYR A 288 15.78 0.16 35.01
CA TYR A 288 15.07 1.10 34.14
C TYR A 288 15.78 1.28 32.79
N GLN A 289 17.10 1.46 32.78
CA GLN A 289 17.87 1.54 31.54
C GLN A 289 17.81 0.23 30.74
N MET A 290 17.79 -0.92 31.40
CA MET A 290 17.62 -2.23 30.76
C MET A 290 16.27 -2.31 30.04
N SER A 291 15.18 -1.83 30.65
CA SER A 291 13.86 -1.79 29.99
C SER A 291 13.86 -0.90 28.74
N LEU A 292 14.58 0.23 28.77
CA LEU A 292 14.76 1.08 27.60
C LEU A 292 15.63 0.40 26.54
N PHE A 293 16.63 -0.38 26.95
CA PHE A 293 17.49 -1.12 26.05
C PHE A 293 16.73 -2.23 25.32
N GLU A 294 15.95 -3.03 26.03
CA GLU A 294 15.04 -4.03 25.42
C GLU A 294 14.10 -3.38 24.40
N GLN A 295 13.53 -2.22 24.75
CA GLN A 295 12.67 -1.47 23.84
C GLN A 295 13.40 -0.96 22.60
N SER A 296 14.67 -0.56 22.73
CA SER A 296 15.53 -0.18 21.61
C SER A 296 15.77 -1.36 20.66
N LEU A 297 15.94 -2.57 21.20
CA LEU A 297 16.10 -3.79 20.42
C LEU A 297 14.82 -4.12 19.64
N ILE A 298 13.65 -4.00 20.26
CA ILE A 298 12.35 -4.17 19.57
C ILE A 298 12.23 -3.19 18.39
N ASN A 299 12.63 -1.93 18.59
CA ASN A 299 12.58 -0.92 17.54
C ASN A 299 13.56 -1.24 16.40
N LYS A 300 14.79 -1.66 16.72
CA LYS A 300 15.79 -2.12 15.75
C LYS A 300 15.24 -3.28 14.92
N GLU A 301 14.73 -4.33 15.57
CA GLU A 301 14.21 -5.52 14.90
C GLU A 301 13.08 -5.18 13.93
N ARG A 302 12.13 -4.34 14.36
CA ARG A 302 11.00 -3.92 13.52
C ARG A 302 11.46 -3.15 12.28
N GLN A 303 12.38 -2.21 12.44
CA GLN A 303 12.84 -1.37 11.34
C GLN A 303 13.79 -2.12 10.39
N THR A 304 14.54 -3.09 10.91
CA THR A 304 15.53 -3.89 10.17
C THR A 304 15.06 -5.31 9.84
N GLN A 305 13.76 -5.56 9.95
CA GLN A 305 13.14 -6.86 9.71
C GLN A 305 13.42 -7.35 8.27
N ASP A 306 13.87 -8.59 8.16
CA ASP A 306 13.83 -9.33 6.91
C ASP A 306 12.53 -10.12 6.89
N VAL A 307 11.80 -10.10 5.78
CA VAL A 307 10.47 -10.72 5.74
C VAL A 307 10.16 -11.34 4.40
N ILE A 308 9.58 -12.54 4.44
CA ILE A 308 8.89 -13.16 3.31
C ILE A 308 7.37 -13.09 3.53
N ILE A 309 6.66 -12.42 2.65
CA ILE A 309 5.19 -12.46 2.56
C ILE A 309 4.83 -13.22 1.30
N PHE A 310 4.07 -14.29 1.43
CA PHE A 310 3.64 -15.11 0.30
C PHE A 310 2.19 -15.51 0.47
N GLY A 311 1.31 -15.06 -0.42
CA GLY A 311 -0.11 -15.20 -0.17
C GLY A 311 -1.06 -14.85 -1.30
N LEU A 312 -2.30 -14.61 -0.87
CA LEU A 312 -3.45 -14.28 -1.70
C LEU A 312 -3.98 -12.92 -1.27
N ASN A 313 -4.24 -12.04 -2.24
CA ASN A 313 -4.89 -10.76 -1.97
C ASN A 313 -6.18 -10.66 -2.77
N TYR A 314 -7.23 -10.17 -2.14
CA TYR A 314 -8.49 -9.83 -2.79
C TYR A 314 -8.87 -8.40 -2.46
N ASN A 315 -9.24 -7.63 -3.47
CA ASN A 315 -9.70 -6.26 -3.32
C ASN A 315 -11.04 -6.07 -4.05
N PHE A 316 -12.07 -5.71 -3.29
CA PHE A 316 -13.37 -5.31 -3.79
C PHE A 316 -13.50 -3.79 -3.73
N LEU A 317 -13.84 -3.17 -4.85
CA LEU A 317 -14.02 -1.72 -4.95
C LEU A 317 -15.39 -1.39 -5.54
N TYR A 318 -16.16 -0.63 -4.77
CA TYR A 318 -17.37 0.07 -5.19
C TYR A 318 -17.11 1.58 -5.17
N ASN A 319 -17.18 2.25 -6.32
CA ASN A 319 -16.77 3.64 -6.46
C ASN A 319 -17.74 4.45 -7.34
N GLU A 320 -18.54 5.29 -6.70
CA GLU A 320 -19.45 6.24 -7.37
C GLU A 320 -18.79 7.61 -7.66
N LEU A 321 -17.55 7.84 -7.23
CA LEU A 321 -16.89 9.14 -7.37
C LEU A 321 -16.66 9.49 -8.84
N GLY A 322 -16.90 10.75 -9.19
CA GLY A 322 -16.78 11.27 -10.57
C GLY A 322 -17.95 10.92 -11.49
N LYS A 323 -18.96 10.19 -11.00
CA LYS A 323 -20.14 9.81 -11.77
C LYS A 323 -21.25 10.86 -11.61
N LYS A 324 -21.62 11.52 -12.71
CA LYS A 324 -22.57 12.64 -12.70
C LYS A 324 -23.97 12.29 -12.16
N TYR A 325 -24.38 11.04 -12.25
CA TYR A 325 -25.70 10.58 -11.82
C TYR A 325 -25.80 10.34 -10.31
N PHE A 326 -24.69 10.33 -9.57
CA PHE A 326 -24.70 10.24 -8.10
C PHE A 326 -24.45 11.60 -7.48
N LYS A 327 -25.52 12.27 -7.00
CA LYS A 327 -25.41 13.55 -6.28
C LYS A 327 -24.59 13.44 -4.99
N HIS A 328 -24.74 12.34 -4.26
CA HIS A 328 -24.08 12.06 -3.00
C HIS A 328 -23.25 10.77 -3.08
N PRO A 329 -22.08 10.80 -3.74
CA PRO A 329 -21.32 9.58 -4.04
C PRO A 329 -20.93 8.77 -2.79
N PHE A 330 -20.96 7.46 -2.94
CA PHE A 330 -20.43 6.49 -1.99
C PHE A 330 -19.19 5.79 -2.56
N TYR A 331 -18.22 5.54 -1.67
CA TYR A 331 -17.00 4.81 -1.98
C TYR A 331 -16.78 3.74 -0.91
N PHE A 332 -16.51 2.53 -1.35
CA PHE A 332 -16.19 1.41 -0.46
C PHE A 332 -15.10 0.54 -1.07
N ASN A 333 -14.04 0.31 -0.31
CA ASN A 333 -12.90 -0.49 -0.71
C ASN A 333 -12.60 -1.50 0.40
N ALA A 334 -12.71 -2.78 0.11
CA ALA A 334 -12.46 -3.87 1.04
C ALA A 334 -11.31 -4.74 0.53
N LYS A 335 -10.20 -4.77 1.28
CA LYS A 335 -9.02 -5.57 0.97
C LYS A 335 -8.87 -6.69 1.98
N PHE A 336 -8.70 -7.90 1.48
CA PHE A 336 -8.36 -9.08 2.27
C PHE A 336 -7.02 -9.63 1.79
N GLU A 337 -6.09 -9.85 2.71
CA GLU A 337 -4.77 -10.44 2.46
C GLU A 337 -4.59 -11.65 3.37
N LEU A 338 -4.13 -12.76 2.79
CA LEU A 338 -3.92 -14.01 3.49
C LEU A 338 -2.53 -14.53 3.11
N SER A 339 -1.59 -14.54 4.07
CA SER A 339 -0.17 -14.88 3.85
C SER A 339 0.24 -16.15 4.58
N GLY A 340 1.24 -16.84 4.05
CA GLY A 340 1.99 -17.91 4.71
C GLY A 340 1.40 -19.32 4.57
N ASN A 341 0.11 -19.47 4.23
CA ASN A 341 -0.51 -20.81 4.19
C ASN A 341 0.08 -21.72 3.12
N THR A 342 0.37 -21.19 1.93
CA THR A 342 1.00 -21.98 0.88
C THR A 342 2.40 -22.44 1.28
N LEU A 343 3.19 -21.55 1.92
CA LEU A 343 4.51 -21.92 2.42
C LEU A 343 4.42 -22.93 3.57
N SER A 344 3.45 -22.80 4.46
CA SER A 344 3.18 -23.76 5.53
C SER A 344 2.81 -25.16 4.99
N LEU A 345 2.05 -25.23 3.90
CA LEU A 345 1.76 -26.50 3.20
C LEU A 345 3.01 -27.08 2.54
N LEU A 346 3.84 -26.24 1.90
CA LEU A 346 5.09 -26.66 1.27
C LEU A 346 6.13 -27.10 2.29
N ASP A 347 6.14 -26.51 3.48
CA ASP A 347 7.02 -26.89 4.59
C ASP A 347 6.82 -28.36 5.00
N ASN A 348 5.58 -28.86 4.99
CA ASN A 348 5.31 -30.29 5.26
C ASN A 348 5.97 -31.22 4.23
N ILE A 349 6.28 -30.72 3.03
CA ILE A 349 6.90 -31.48 1.94
C ILE A 349 8.43 -31.30 1.96
N PHE A 350 8.89 -30.05 2.08
CA PHE A 350 10.29 -29.68 1.93
C PHE A 350 11.07 -29.53 3.25
N LYS A 351 10.38 -29.56 4.40
CA LYS A 351 10.94 -29.44 5.75
C LYS A 351 11.92 -28.26 5.89
N PHE A 352 11.37 -27.05 5.87
CA PHE A 352 12.17 -25.84 5.93
C PHE A 352 12.94 -25.70 7.24
N GLU A 353 14.08 -25.01 7.18
CA GLU A 353 14.93 -24.74 8.33
C GLU A 353 14.23 -23.82 9.33
N ARG A 354 14.55 -23.98 10.61
CA ARG A 354 14.03 -23.11 11.67
C ARG A 354 15.10 -22.10 12.10
N ARG A 355 14.66 -20.89 12.40
CA ARG A 355 15.52 -19.78 12.81
C ARG A 355 14.77 -18.86 13.76
N ASP A 356 15.50 -18.28 14.71
CA ASP A 356 14.94 -17.28 15.61
C ASP A 356 14.90 -15.92 14.90
N GLU A 357 13.70 -15.35 14.86
CA GLU A 357 13.46 -14.05 14.21
C GLU A 357 13.87 -12.88 15.11
N SER A 358 13.76 -13.06 16.44
CA SER A 358 13.98 -12.03 17.45
C SER A 358 15.14 -12.39 18.36
N ILE A 359 15.88 -11.38 18.81
CA ILE A 359 16.91 -11.43 19.85
C ILE A 359 16.25 -11.60 21.22
N ILE A 360 15.01 -11.14 21.38
CA ILE A 360 14.30 -11.05 22.67
C ILE A 360 13.45 -12.28 22.94
N HIS A 361 12.92 -12.91 21.88
CA HIS A 361 12.06 -14.09 22.02
C HIS A 361 12.72 -15.27 21.31
N ASP A 362 13.07 -16.29 22.09
CA ASP A 362 13.52 -17.59 21.57
C ASP A 362 12.30 -18.37 21.06
N ASP A 363 11.92 -18.06 19.82
CA ASP A 363 10.82 -18.71 19.11
C ASP A 363 11.30 -19.10 17.72
N ALA A 364 11.78 -20.34 17.61
CA ALA A 364 12.25 -20.91 16.35
C ALA A 364 11.10 -20.96 15.32
N GLN A 365 11.12 -20.03 14.36
CA GLN A 365 10.15 -19.94 13.27
C GLN A 365 10.69 -20.59 11.99
N ARG A 366 9.80 -21.06 11.12
CA ARG A 366 10.17 -21.66 9.84
C ARG A 366 10.67 -20.57 8.88
N SER A 367 11.77 -20.87 8.19
CA SER A 367 12.50 -19.94 7.35
C SER A 367 12.86 -20.52 5.99
N ILE A 368 12.90 -19.68 4.96
CA ILE A 368 13.28 -20.06 3.60
C ILE A 368 14.41 -19.12 3.16
N PHE A 369 15.50 -19.67 2.64
CA PHE A 369 16.72 -18.91 2.31
C PHE A 369 17.26 -18.07 3.48
N GLY A 370 17.11 -18.57 4.71
CA GLY A 370 17.55 -17.88 5.92
C GLY A 370 16.65 -16.72 6.39
N THR A 371 15.50 -16.49 5.73
CA THR A 371 14.53 -15.47 6.11
C THR A 371 13.22 -16.12 6.58
N VAL A 372 12.70 -15.67 7.71
CA VAL A 372 11.44 -16.15 8.28
C VAL A 372 10.26 -15.65 7.43
N TYR A 373 9.29 -16.53 7.17
CA TYR A 373 8.09 -16.14 6.41
C TYR A 373 6.93 -15.79 7.35
N SER A 374 6.20 -14.73 6.99
CA SER A 374 5.06 -14.25 7.78
C SER A 374 3.76 -14.94 7.40
N GLN A 375 3.05 -15.41 8.42
CA GLN A 375 1.73 -16.02 8.29
C GLN A 375 0.68 -15.22 9.06
N PHE A 376 -0.30 -14.68 8.33
CA PHE A 376 -1.31 -13.79 8.88
C PHE A 376 -2.52 -13.66 7.95
N ALA A 377 -3.63 -13.20 8.50
CA ALA A 377 -4.81 -12.73 7.77
C ALA A 377 -5.00 -11.24 8.06
N LYS A 378 -5.31 -10.44 7.05
CA LYS A 378 -5.49 -9.00 7.16
C LYS A 378 -6.73 -8.54 6.40
N LEU A 379 -7.50 -7.64 7.00
CA LEU A 379 -8.69 -7.01 6.46
C LEU A 379 -8.57 -5.50 6.60
N ASP A 380 -8.65 -4.78 5.48
CA ASP A 380 -8.76 -3.33 5.45
C ASP A 380 -10.10 -2.94 4.82
N LEU A 381 -10.89 -2.12 5.53
CA LEU A 381 -12.14 -1.53 5.05
C LEU A 381 -11.97 -0.01 5.00
N ASP A 382 -12.14 0.60 3.82
CA ASP A 382 -12.16 2.05 3.64
C ASP A 382 -13.52 2.47 3.07
N ILE A 383 -14.32 3.12 3.90
CA ILE A 383 -15.68 3.56 3.61
C ILE A 383 -15.68 5.07 3.56
N ARG A 384 -16.20 5.68 2.48
CA ARG A 384 -16.31 7.13 2.35
C ARG A 384 -17.69 7.52 1.83
N LYS A 385 -18.29 8.54 2.42
CA LYS A 385 -19.57 9.11 1.99
C LYS A 385 -19.43 10.61 1.78
N TYR A 386 -19.94 11.07 0.65
CA TYR A 386 -19.91 12.46 0.23
C TYR A 386 -21.32 13.03 0.22
N PHE A 387 -21.54 14.10 0.98
CA PHE A 387 -22.78 14.85 0.97
C PHE A 387 -22.55 16.21 0.30
N ASN A 388 -22.90 16.32 -0.99
CA ASN A 388 -22.80 17.57 -1.74
C ASN A 388 -24.06 18.44 -1.57
N PHE A 389 -23.86 19.70 -1.17
CA PHE A 389 -24.89 20.72 -0.99
C PHE A 389 -24.63 21.91 -1.92
N ASN A 390 -25.63 22.77 -2.09
CA ASN A 390 -25.54 24.01 -2.88
C ASN A 390 -24.87 23.78 -4.25
N ASP A 391 -25.42 22.82 -5.01
CA ASP A 391 -24.92 22.41 -6.33
C ASP A 391 -23.42 22.04 -6.36
N GLY A 392 -22.92 21.48 -5.26
CA GLY A 392 -21.53 21.02 -5.14
C GLY A 392 -20.55 22.10 -4.65
N ARG A 393 -21.04 23.30 -4.27
CA ARG A 393 -20.19 24.34 -3.66
C ARG A 393 -19.78 24.02 -2.23
N GLN A 394 -20.50 23.11 -1.58
CA GLN A 394 -20.21 22.65 -0.23
C GLN A 394 -20.29 21.12 -0.19
N THR A 395 -19.34 20.48 0.49
CA THR A 395 -19.32 19.02 0.60
C THR A 395 -18.92 18.60 2.02
N LEU A 396 -19.78 17.84 2.69
CA LEU A 396 -19.39 17.11 3.89
C LEU A 396 -18.91 15.72 3.49
N VAL A 397 -17.69 15.36 3.88
CA VAL A 397 -17.09 14.07 3.62
C VAL A 397 -16.89 13.34 4.94
N LEU A 398 -17.41 12.12 5.01
CA LEU A 398 -17.19 11.19 6.10
C LEU A 398 -16.33 10.04 5.59
N ARG A 399 -15.27 9.70 6.31
CA ARG A 399 -14.47 8.50 6.06
C ARG A 399 -14.35 7.67 7.32
N GLN A 400 -14.51 6.36 7.18
CA GLN A 400 -14.21 5.37 8.19
C GLN A 400 -13.24 4.36 7.62
N PHE A 401 -12.09 4.21 8.28
CA PHE A 401 -11.12 3.16 8.02
C PHE A 401 -11.11 2.18 9.19
N ILE A 402 -11.17 0.89 8.89
CA ILE A 402 -11.05 -0.21 9.85
C ILE A 402 -9.98 -1.16 9.30
N GLY A 403 -8.93 -1.38 10.08
CA GLY A 403 -7.87 -2.33 9.77
C GLY A 403 -7.77 -3.39 10.85
N ILE A 404 -7.72 -4.67 10.47
CA ILE A 404 -7.56 -5.80 11.38
C ILE A 404 -6.53 -6.76 10.77
N GLY A 405 -5.48 -7.08 11.50
CA GLY A 405 -4.44 -8.03 11.16
C GLY A 405 -4.32 -9.07 12.27
N LEU A 406 -4.35 -10.34 11.90
CA LEU A 406 -4.29 -11.47 12.82
C LEU A 406 -3.10 -12.34 12.41
N PRO A 407 -1.96 -12.28 13.12
CA PRO A 407 -0.87 -13.22 12.92
C PRO A 407 -1.28 -14.60 13.45
N TYR A 408 -0.83 -15.67 12.79
CA TYR A 408 -1.09 -17.03 13.23
C TYR A 408 -0.09 -18.03 12.65
N GLY A 409 -0.07 -19.25 13.17
CA GLY A 409 0.77 -20.32 12.66
C GLY A 409 2.25 -20.01 12.85
N ASN A 410 2.99 -19.77 11.76
CA ASN A 410 4.41 -19.49 11.83
C ASN A 410 4.76 -18.15 12.50
N SER A 411 3.82 -17.22 12.63
CA SER A 411 4.10 -15.86 13.13
C SER A 411 3.28 -15.53 14.37
N ARG A 412 3.92 -14.94 15.38
CA ARG A 412 3.27 -14.41 16.58
C ARG A 412 2.85 -12.93 16.45
N ASN A 413 3.58 -12.18 15.62
CA ASN A 413 3.35 -10.76 15.40
C ASN A 413 3.08 -10.48 13.92
N MET A 414 2.37 -9.38 13.64
CA MET A 414 2.26 -8.87 12.28
C MET A 414 3.63 -8.36 11.81
N PRO A 415 4.06 -8.66 10.57
CA PRO A 415 5.30 -8.09 10.06
C PRO A 415 5.19 -6.57 9.96
N PHE A 416 6.29 -5.87 10.23
CA PHE A 416 6.33 -4.40 10.30
C PHE A 416 5.72 -3.74 9.05
N ALA A 417 6.01 -4.27 7.86
CA ALA A 417 5.49 -3.78 6.58
C ALA A 417 3.97 -3.96 6.38
N ARG A 418 3.27 -4.65 7.30
CA ARG A 418 1.81 -4.86 7.27
C ARG A 418 1.10 -4.41 8.53
N SER A 419 1.84 -4.07 9.57
CA SER A 419 1.31 -3.50 10.82
C SER A 419 0.78 -2.08 10.62
N TYR A 420 -0.04 -1.63 11.57
CA TYR A 420 -0.69 -0.32 11.51
C TYR A 420 -0.02 0.70 12.42
N TYR A 421 0.07 1.94 11.93
CA TYR A 421 0.51 3.11 12.68
C TYR A 421 -0.50 4.25 12.49
N ASN A 422 -0.40 5.30 13.30
CA ASN A 422 -1.24 6.49 13.21
C ASN A 422 -0.46 7.74 12.82
N GLY A 423 -1.20 8.72 12.30
CA GLY A 423 -0.71 10.07 12.03
C GLY A 423 -0.25 10.28 10.59
N GLY A 424 -0.12 11.55 10.23
CA GLY A 424 0.22 12.01 8.89
C GLY A 424 -0.93 12.66 8.15
N SER A 425 -0.61 13.24 7.00
CA SER A 425 -1.49 14.16 6.29
C SER A 425 -2.80 13.54 5.77
N ASN A 426 -2.81 12.23 5.51
CA ASN A 426 -3.98 11.48 5.00
C ASN A 426 -4.57 10.50 6.03
N ASP A 427 -4.22 10.67 7.31
CA ASP A 427 -4.70 9.82 8.40
C ASP A 427 -5.25 10.69 9.54
N ILE A 428 -4.44 11.01 10.55
CA ILE A 428 -4.82 11.89 11.67
C ILE A 428 -3.87 13.08 11.66
N ARG A 429 -4.32 14.21 11.11
CA ARG A 429 -3.44 15.33 10.70
C ARG A 429 -2.73 16.03 11.85
N ALA A 430 -3.28 15.96 13.06
CA ALA A 430 -2.71 16.59 14.26
C ALA A 430 -1.50 15.83 14.84
N TRP A 431 -1.22 14.61 14.36
CA TRP A 431 -0.02 13.86 14.70
C TRP A 431 0.81 13.65 13.43
N LYS A 432 2.12 13.82 13.54
CA LYS A 432 3.06 13.46 12.47
C LYS A 432 2.98 11.95 12.22
N ALA A 433 3.32 11.49 11.02
CA ALA A 433 3.49 10.06 10.79
C ALA A 433 4.59 9.53 11.73
N TYR A 434 4.32 8.43 12.43
CA TYR A 434 5.17 7.94 13.53
C TYR A 434 5.30 8.94 14.69
N GLY A 435 4.41 9.94 14.81
CA GLY A 435 4.42 10.93 15.88
C GLY A 435 3.88 10.43 17.23
N GLY A 436 3.98 9.12 17.49
CA GLY A 436 3.70 8.52 18.79
C GLY A 436 2.23 8.52 19.25
N LEU A 437 1.25 8.59 18.33
CA LEU A 437 -0.16 8.36 18.68
C LEU A 437 -0.45 6.85 18.78
N GLY A 438 -0.82 6.41 19.98
CA GLY A 438 -1.03 5.01 20.28
C GLY A 438 0.27 4.26 20.58
N PRO A 439 0.20 2.92 20.70
CA PRO A 439 -1.03 2.13 20.69
C PRO A 439 -1.88 2.41 21.92
N SER A 440 -3.20 2.35 21.77
CA SER A 440 -4.16 2.51 22.88
C SER A 440 -3.90 3.81 23.67
N ASP A 441 -4.14 3.82 24.99
CA ASP A 441 -3.77 4.89 25.92
C ASP A 441 -2.42 4.66 26.61
N SER A 442 -1.46 4.03 25.92
CA SER A 442 -0.11 3.80 26.46
C SER A 442 0.55 5.12 26.90
N GLN A 443 1.05 5.14 28.14
CA GLN A 443 1.72 6.30 28.74
C GLN A 443 3.26 6.23 28.60
N LEU A 444 3.78 5.28 27.82
CA LEU A 444 5.21 5.20 27.51
C LEU A 444 5.70 6.50 26.87
N ASN A 445 7.00 6.78 26.94
CA ASN A 445 7.59 7.96 26.31
C ASN A 445 7.23 8.05 24.81
N GLU A 446 6.98 9.25 24.29
CA GLU A 446 6.59 9.46 22.89
C GLU A 446 7.58 8.86 21.89
N ASN A 447 8.89 8.97 22.16
CA ASN A 447 9.95 8.41 21.31
C ASN A 447 9.89 6.88 21.24
N ILE A 448 9.42 6.23 22.30
CA ILE A 448 9.22 4.77 22.33
C ILE A 448 7.98 4.41 21.51
N ARG A 449 6.88 5.16 21.70
CA ARG A 449 5.60 4.90 21.02
C ARG A 449 5.66 5.11 19.51
N THR A 450 6.54 5.97 19.02
CA THR A 450 6.75 6.28 17.59
C THR A 450 6.80 5.05 16.69
N TYR A 451 7.38 3.93 17.14
CA TYR A 451 7.48 2.68 16.37
C TYR A 451 6.66 1.52 16.96
N MET A 452 5.79 1.81 17.93
CA MET A 452 4.83 0.86 18.45
C MET A 452 3.63 0.76 17.52
N MET A 453 3.67 -0.23 16.65
CA MET A 453 2.56 -0.52 15.74
C MET A 453 1.54 -1.44 16.38
N GLY A 454 0.29 -1.30 15.93
CA GLY A 454 -0.79 -2.22 16.27
C GLY A 454 -1.11 -3.19 15.12
N ASN A 455 -1.86 -4.23 15.43
CA ASN A 455 -2.48 -5.10 14.43
C ASN A 455 -3.99 -4.83 14.28
N MET A 456 -4.52 -3.81 14.96
CA MET A 456 -5.83 -3.23 14.68
C MET A 456 -5.69 -1.72 14.53
N LYS A 457 -6.48 -1.13 13.62
CA LYS A 457 -6.59 0.31 13.43
C LYS A 457 -8.04 0.74 13.22
N LEU A 458 -8.38 1.89 13.79
CA LEU A 458 -9.62 2.59 13.53
C LEU A 458 -9.31 4.06 13.27
N THR A 459 -9.68 4.58 12.09
CA THR A 459 -9.58 6.02 11.78
C THR A 459 -10.90 6.53 11.25
N THR A 460 -11.39 7.62 11.81
CA THR A 460 -12.57 8.34 11.38
C THR A 460 -12.15 9.75 10.95
N ASN A 461 -12.53 10.18 9.75
CA ASN A 461 -12.31 11.55 9.29
C ASN A 461 -13.64 12.20 8.95
N ILE A 462 -13.84 13.41 9.43
CA ILE A 462 -15.00 14.26 9.14
C ILE A 462 -14.45 15.56 8.57
N GLU A 463 -14.79 15.89 7.32
CA GLU A 463 -14.29 17.09 6.66
C GLU A 463 -15.41 17.84 5.95
N TYR A 464 -15.61 19.10 6.29
CA TYR A 464 -16.52 20.00 5.60
C TYR A 464 -15.75 20.94 4.68
N ARG A 465 -15.97 20.81 3.37
CA ARG A 465 -15.31 21.57 2.29
C ARG A 465 -16.26 22.64 1.75
N PHE A 466 -15.74 23.84 1.51
CA PHE A 466 -16.52 24.95 0.94
C PHE A 466 -15.69 25.77 -0.05
N ILE A 467 -16.31 26.23 -1.13
CA ILE A 467 -15.68 27.09 -2.13
C ILE A 467 -15.70 28.54 -1.65
N MET A 468 -14.54 29.19 -1.56
CA MET A 468 -14.45 30.63 -1.25
C MET A 468 -14.44 31.45 -2.54
N ASN A 469 -13.60 31.07 -3.50
CA ASN A 469 -13.56 31.62 -4.86
C ASN A 469 -13.07 30.54 -5.85
N ASN A 470 -12.92 30.89 -7.13
CA ASN A 470 -12.56 29.93 -8.18
C ASN A 470 -11.19 29.25 -7.99
N MET A 471 -10.27 29.88 -7.24
CA MET A 471 -8.93 29.35 -6.98
C MET A 471 -8.81 28.72 -5.59
N PHE A 472 -9.47 29.30 -4.58
CA PHE A 472 -9.31 28.93 -3.18
C PHE A 472 -10.57 28.30 -2.60
N HIS A 473 -10.43 27.09 -2.06
CA HIS A 473 -11.45 26.40 -1.28
C HIS A 473 -10.98 26.26 0.17
N GLY A 474 -11.90 26.34 1.13
CA GLY A 474 -11.64 26.07 2.53
C GLY A 474 -12.08 24.66 2.92
N ALA A 475 -11.53 24.15 4.01
CA ALA A 475 -12.19 23.07 4.74
C ALA A 475 -11.88 23.14 6.23
N VAL A 476 -12.84 22.64 7.01
CA VAL A 476 -12.73 22.41 8.45
C VAL A 476 -12.85 20.91 8.67
N PHE A 477 -12.04 20.36 9.56
CA PHE A 477 -11.99 18.92 9.75
C PHE A 477 -11.77 18.50 11.19
N THR A 478 -12.21 17.28 11.48
CA THR A 478 -11.89 16.53 12.69
C THR A 478 -11.52 15.11 12.31
N ASP A 479 -10.36 14.68 12.77
CA ASP A 479 -9.82 13.34 12.59
C ASP A 479 -9.77 12.64 13.95
N LEU A 480 -10.24 11.40 14.01
CA LEU A 480 -10.17 10.55 15.18
C LEU A 480 -9.48 9.25 14.83
N GLY A 481 -8.67 8.70 15.72
CA GLY A 481 -8.22 7.33 15.54
C GLY A 481 -7.19 6.86 16.54
N ASN A 482 -6.92 5.55 16.49
CA ASN A 482 -5.87 4.90 17.24
C ASN A 482 -5.58 3.50 16.65
N THR A 483 -4.56 2.85 17.18
CA THR A 483 -4.16 1.47 16.93
C THR A 483 -4.15 0.66 18.21
N TRP A 484 -4.46 -0.62 18.11
CA TRP A 484 -4.50 -1.56 19.24
C TRP A 484 -3.84 -2.89 18.87
N SER A 485 -3.63 -3.71 19.89
CA SER A 485 -3.31 -5.13 19.74
C SER A 485 -4.58 -5.99 19.88
N ILE A 486 -4.75 -6.98 18.99
CA ILE A 486 -5.77 -8.02 19.01
C ILE A 486 -5.08 -9.37 18.89
N GLY A 487 -5.38 -10.32 19.79
CA GLY A 487 -4.78 -11.65 19.76
C GLY A 487 -3.31 -11.63 20.22
N GLY A 488 -3.05 -12.23 21.38
CA GLY A 488 -1.78 -12.18 22.09
C GLY A 488 -2.00 -12.21 23.60
N GLU A 489 -0.93 -12.10 24.39
CA GLU A 489 -1.06 -11.95 25.85
C GLU A 489 -1.89 -10.71 26.20
N LYS A 490 -2.66 -10.80 27.30
CA LYS A 490 -3.57 -9.74 27.74
C LYS A 490 -2.76 -8.53 28.25
N ASN A 491 -2.32 -7.70 27.32
CA ASN A 491 -1.55 -6.51 27.63
C ASN A 491 -2.47 -5.27 27.73
N GLU A 492 -1.95 -4.19 28.32
CA GLU A 492 -2.68 -2.92 28.48
C GLU A 492 -3.12 -2.29 27.16
N ASN A 493 -2.43 -2.64 26.06
CA ASN A 493 -2.69 -2.15 24.71
C ASN A 493 -3.75 -2.97 23.94
N SER A 494 -4.41 -3.93 24.60
CA SER A 494 -5.42 -4.79 23.97
C SER A 494 -6.70 -4.03 23.64
N PHE A 495 -7.29 -4.30 22.47
CA PHE A 495 -8.57 -3.73 22.09
C PHE A 495 -9.69 -4.22 23.01
N LYS A 496 -10.45 -3.28 23.59
CA LYS A 496 -11.63 -3.57 24.40
C LYS A 496 -12.79 -2.71 23.93
N ILE A 497 -13.89 -3.33 23.50
CA ILE A 497 -15.09 -2.63 22.99
C ILE A 497 -15.69 -1.65 24.02
N THR A 498 -15.46 -1.89 25.30
CA THR A 498 -15.92 -1.02 26.40
C THR A 498 -15.02 0.19 26.68
N LYS A 499 -13.78 0.20 26.18
CA LYS A 499 -12.78 1.25 26.45
C LYS A 499 -12.30 2.01 25.21
N PHE A 500 -12.39 1.42 24.01
CA PHE A 500 -11.74 1.95 22.81
C PHE A 500 -12.08 3.41 22.48
N TYR A 501 -13.34 3.82 22.69
CA TYR A 501 -13.79 5.19 22.41
C TYR A 501 -13.09 6.23 23.29
N LYS A 502 -12.68 5.87 24.52
CA LYS A 502 -11.87 6.72 25.42
C LYS A 502 -10.38 6.73 25.05
N GLN A 503 -9.97 5.85 24.15
CA GLN A 503 -8.58 5.74 23.70
C GLN A 503 -8.38 6.39 22.34
N MET A 504 -9.42 6.89 21.66
CA MET A 504 -9.24 7.54 20.36
C MET A 504 -8.57 8.91 20.51
N GLY A 505 -7.48 9.15 19.78
CA GLY A 505 -6.92 10.50 19.64
C GLY A 505 -7.81 11.35 18.76
N ILE A 506 -8.04 12.61 19.14
CA ILE A 506 -8.87 13.56 18.39
C ILE A 506 -8.02 14.76 17.98
N GLY A 507 -7.94 15.01 16.68
CA GLY A 507 -7.32 16.19 16.09
C GLY A 507 -8.33 16.98 15.28
N SER A 508 -8.30 18.30 15.37
CA SER A 508 -9.17 19.18 14.57
C SER A 508 -8.35 20.28 13.94
N GLY A 509 -8.84 20.82 12.83
CA GLY A 509 -8.10 21.83 12.11
C GLY A 509 -8.88 22.49 10.99
N PHE A 510 -8.19 23.42 10.35
CA PHE A 510 -8.66 24.07 9.14
C PHE A 510 -7.61 23.88 8.04
N GLY A 511 -8.01 24.03 6.80
CA GLY A 511 -7.04 24.09 5.72
C GLY A 511 -7.52 24.91 4.54
N ILE A 512 -6.57 25.15 3.66
CA ILE A 512 -6.75 25.91 2.43
C ILE A 512 -6.39 24.97 1.28
N ARG A 513 -7.22 24.97 0.24
CA ARG A 513 -7.01 24.23 -1.00
C ARG A 513 -6.90 25.23 -2.13
N MET A 514 -5.80 25.19 -2.86
CA MET A 514 -5.54 26.04 -4.01
C MET A 514 -5.62 25.19 -5.28
N ASN A 515 -6.63 25.44 -6.10
CA ASN A 515 -6.85 24.75 -7.35
C ASN A 515 -6.15 25.53 -8.48
N ILE A 516 -5.10 24.93 -9.04
CA ILE A 516 -4.38 25.44 -10.19
C ILE A 516 -4.54 24.44 -11.32
N ALA A 517 -5.32 24.83 -12.34
CA ALA A 517 -5.72 23.96 -13.45
C ALA A 517 -6.35 22.65 -12.95
N TYR A 518 -5.66 21.51 -13.10
CA TYR A 518 -6.13 20.19 -12.69
C TYR A 518 -5.53 19.69 -11.37
N VAL A 519 -4.72 20.52 -10.70
CA VAL A 519 -4.00 20.16 -9.47
C VAL A 519 -4.55 20.95 -8.29
N THR A 520 -4.84 20.26 -7.19
CA THR A 520 -5.24 20.87 -5.92
C THR A 520 -4.06 20.80 -4.94
N PHE A 521 -3.51 21.95 -4.54
CA PHE A 521 -2.54 22.04 -3.45
C PHE A 521 -3.28 22.19 -2.13
N ARG A 522 -2.88 21.42 -1.11
CA ARG A 522 -3.50 21.42 0.21
C ARG A 522 -2.51 21.89 1.26
N LEU A 523 -2.94 22.82 2.09
CA LEU A 523 -2.26 23.25 3.30
C LEU A 523 -3.23 23.13 4.48
N ASP A 524 -2.98 22.19 5.37
CA ASP A 524 -3.79 21.95 6.57
C ASP A 524 -3.02 22.34 7.84
N PHE A 525 -3.71 23.00 8.76
CA PHE A 525 -3.24 23.37 10.08
C PHE A 525 -4.06 22.58 11.11
N ALA A 526 -3.43 21.60 11.74
CA ALA A 526 -4.09 20.66 12.63
C ALA A 526 -3.59 20.79 14.07
N TYR A 527 -4.52 20.67 15.03
CA TYR A 527 -4.28 20.78 16.46
C TYR A 527 -4.78 19.53 17.18
N LYS A 528 -4.04 19.08 18.18
CA LYS A 528 -4.47 18.01 19.08
C LYS A 528 -5.56 18.56 19.99
N VAL A 529 -6.70 17.88 20.07
CA VAL A 529 -7.85 18.24 20.92
C VAL A 529 -7.94 17.29 22.11
N TYR A 530 -7.77 16.00 21.84
CA TYR A 530 -7.73 14.93 22.86
C TYR A 530 -6.55 14.00 22.59
N ASP A 531 -5.67 13.87 23.58
CA ASP A 531 -4.48 13.03 23.54
C ASP A 531 -4.63 11.87 24.55
N PRO A 532 -4.92 10.64 24.08
CA PRO A 532 -5.20 9.49 24.94
C PRO A 532 -3.95 9.01 25.69
N ASN A 533 -2.75 9.35 25.21
CA ASN A 533 -1.48 8.90 25.76
C ASN A 533 -1.00 9.76 26.94
N ARG A 534 -1.78 10.78 27.34
CA ARG A 534 -1.52 11.57 28.55
C ARG A 534 -2.14 10.94 29.81
N PRO A 535 -1.63 11.29 31.01
CA PRO A 535 -2.22 10.86 32.28
C PRO A 535 -3.71 11.20 32.38
N GLU A 536 -4.45 10.43 33.18
CA GLU A 536 -5.86 10.70 33.45
C GLU A 536 -6.06 12.13 34.00
N GLY A 537 -7.15 12.79 33.59
CA GLY A 537 -7.39 14.21 33.87
C GLY A 537 -6.65 15.19 32.95
N GLN A 538 -5.62 14.76 32.21
CA GLN A 538 -4.82 15.64 31.32
C GLN A 538 -4.98 15.33 29.81
N LYS A 539 -5.90 14.41 29.46
CA LYS A 539 -6.11 13.96 28.08
C LYS A 539 -6.77 15.01 27.18
N TRP A 540 -7.64 15.85 27.74
CA TRP A 540 -8.18 17.00 27.01
C TRP A 540 -7.14 18.11 26.96
N VAL A 541 -6.68 18.43 25.76
CA VAL A 541 -5.61 19.41 25.53
C VAL A 541 -6.07 20.64 24.77
N ALA A 542 -7.37 20.71 24.44
CA ALA A 542 -7.98 21.83 23.72
C ALA A 542 -7.70 23.20 24.36
N SER A 543 -7.73 23.29 25.70
CA SER A 543 -7.44 24.52 26.43
C SER A 543 -5.96 24.92 26.41
N LYS A 544 -5.07 24.03 25.99
CA LYS A 544 -3.62 24.25 25.89
C LYS A 544 -3.15 24.48 24.45
N ILE A 545 -4.08 24.61 23.50
CA ILE A 545 -3.75 24.82 22.08
C ILE A 545 -3.10 26.19 21.90
N ASN A 546 -1.87 26.21 21.39
CA ASN A 546 -1.24 27.40 20.86
C ASN A 546 -1.59 27.55 19.37
N LEU A 547 -2.35 28.58 19.02
CA LEU A 547 -2.78 28.84 17.64
C LEU A 547 -1.62 29.12 16.67
N LEU A 548 -0.44 29.49 17.17
CA LEU A 548 0.74 29.75 16.35
C LEU A 548 1.63 28.52 16.17
N ASP A 549 1.29 27.38 16.78
CA ASP A 549 2.06 26.13 16.69
C ASP A 549 1.20 24.93 16.20
N PRO A 550 0.63 25.00 14.98
CA PRO A 550 -0.08 23.88 14.38
C PRO A 550 0.87 22.80 13.84
N THR A 551 0.37 21.57 13.76
CA THR A 551 0.96 20.58 12.84
C THR A 551 0.58 20.95 11.41
N ILE A 552 1.55 21.44 10.66
CA ILE A 552 1.38 21.85 9.27
C ILE A 552 1.54 20.65 8.34
N ASN A 553 0.53 20.40 7.51
CA ASN A 553 0.55 19.35 6.50
C ASN A 553 0.40 19.96 5.11
N PHE A 554 1.35 19.67 4.22
CA PHE A 554 1.28 19.99 2.80
C PHE A 554 1.10 18.72 1.97
N ALA A 555 0.19 18.74 1.01
CA ALA A 555 -0.04 17.62 0.11
C ALA A 555 -0.65 18.06 -1.23
N ILE A 556 -0.57 17.18 -2.23
CA ILE A 556 -1.26 17.35 -3.52
C ILE A 556 -2.49 16.43 -3.53
N GLY A 557 -3.65 17.00 -3.87
CA GLY A 557 -4.95 16.31 -3.86
C GLY A 557 -5.64 16.31 -2.50
N TYR A 558 -6.83 15.70 -2.47
CA TYR A 558 -7.63 15.54 -1.25
C TYR A 558 -7.09 14.41 -0.36
N PRO A 559 -7.27 14.47 0.98
CA PRO A 559 -6.70 13.50 1.92
C PRO A 559 -7.25 12.08 1.77
N PHE A 560 -8.45 11.98 1.19
CA PHE A 560 -9.20 10.78 0.87
C PHE A 560 -10.34 11.15 -0.10
#